data_AF-A0A370MYC3-F1
#
_entry.id   AF-A0A370MYC3-F1
#
_cell.length_a   1.000
_cell.length_b   1.000
_cell.length_c   1.000
_cell.angle_alpha   90.00
_cell.angle_beta   90.00
_cell.angle_gamma   90.00
#
_symmetry.space_group_name_H-M   'P 1'
#
loop_
_entity.id
_entity.type
_entity.pdbx_description
1 polymer ?
#
loop_
_entity_poly.entity_id
_entity_poly.type
_entity_poly.pdbx_seq_one_letter_code
_entity_poly.pdbx_strand_id
1 'polypeptide(L)'
;MSSADWDWILRASEFTQLCIVVDWSIPTSVARALAQRFAAVSQVSMLRIPEPVSLHREWIESSERETFSGTMATGDAATSMRQLSRAVQLLLWSSVPEELDWFGGVHGQPVLHMRYRIDADEASAVRLGIERVFAVLRAVVLRNVATGY
;
A
#
# COMPACT_ATOMS: atom_id res chain seq x y z
N MET A 1 -13.54 18.27 -10.22
CA MET A 1 -12.83 17.77 -9.04
C MET A 1 -13.12 16.28 -8.94
N SER A 2 -12.37 15.48 -9.68
CA SER A 2 -12.38 14.03 -9.54
C SER A 2 -11.49 13.71 -8.34
N SER A 3 -12.09 13.28 -7.23
CA SER A 3 -11.36 12.67 -6.11
C SER A 3 -10.48 11.57 -6.71
N ALA A 4 -9.18 11.60 -6.42
CA ALA A 4 -8.27 10.58 -6.86
C ALA A 4 -8.68 9.27 -6.17
N ASP A 5 -9.49 8.45 -6.85
CA ASP A 5 -10.13 7.28 -6.24
C ASP A 5 -9.08 6.29 -5.71
N TRP A 6 -9.04 6.18 -4.38
CA TRP A 6 -8.29 5.17 -3.65
C TRP A 6 -9.02 3.84 -3.81
N ASP A 7 -8.51 2.96 -4.69
CA ASP A 7 -9.18 1.71 -5.06
C ASP A 7 -8.71 0.55 -4.16
N TRP A 8 -9.51 0.24 -3.14
CA TRP A 8 -9.29 -0.93 -2.29
C TRP A 8 -9.70 -2.22 -3.01
N ILE A 9 -8.72 -2.89 -3.63
CA ILE A 9 -8.92 -4.19 -4.27
C ILE A 9 -9.17 -5.29 -3.21
N LEU A 10 -8.39 -5.26 -2.12
CA LEU A 10 -8.64 -6.06 -0.91
C LEU A 10 -8.70 -5.11 0.28
N ARG A 11 -9.89 -5.00 0.89
CA ARG A 11 -10.09 -4.08 2.01
C ARG A 11 -9.24 -4.48 3.22
N ALA A 12 -8.74 -3.46 3.91
CA ALA A 12 -8.12 -3.64 5.21
C ALA A 12 -9.14 -4.16 6.25
N SER A 13 -8.65 -4.94 7.20
CA SER A 13 -9.38 -5.41 8.37
C SER A 13 -8.54 -5.24 9.63
N GLU A 14 -9.12 -5.49 10.80
CA GLU A 14 -8.38 -5.48 12.07
C GLU A 14 -7.24 -6.52 12.12
N PHE A 15 -7.31 -7.56 11.28
CA PHE A 15 -6.30 -8.61 11.19
C PHE A 15 -5.22 -8.34 10.16
N THR A 16 -5.33 -7.24 9.40
CA THR A 16 -4.34 -6.89 8.39
C THR A 16 -2.99 -6.67 9.05
N GLN A 17 -1.96 -7.32 8.52
CA GLN A 17 -0.57 -7.18 8.94
C GLN A 17 0.32 -6.69 7.80
N LEU A 18 -0.10 -6.90 6.55
CA LEU A 18 0.60 -6.47 5.35
C LEU A 18 -0.39 -5.77 4.41
N CYS A 19 -0.10 -4.54 4.02
CA CYS A 19 -0.83 -3.84 2.96
C CYS A 19 0.06 -3.70 1.73
N ILE A 20 -0.40 -4.21 0.60
CA ILE A 20 0.25 -4.05 -0.70
C ILE A 20 -0.30 -2.77 -1.33
N VAL A 21 0.59 -1.83 -1.64
CA VAL A 21 0.24 -0.60 -2.36
C VAL A 21 0.74 -0.74 -3.79
N VAL A 22 -0.18 -0.69 -4.74
CA VAL A 22 0.12 -0.75 -6.18
C VAL A 22 -0.26 0.57 -6.84
N ASP A 23 0.50 1.00 -7.85
CA ASP A 23 0.16 2.18 -8.65
C ASP A 23 -0.33 1.81 -10.07
N TRP A 24 -0.47 2.82 -10.92
CA TRP A 24 -0.86 2.66 -12.32
C TRP A 24 0.15 1.90 -13.18
N SER A 25 1.42 1.81 -12.76
CA SER A 25 2.45 1.07 -13.50
C SER A 25 2.18 -0.43 -13.53
N ILE A 26 1.40 -0.92 -12.57
CA ILE A 26 0.96 -2.31 -12.51
C ILE A 26 -0.38 -2.45 -13.25
N PRO A 27 -0.49 -3.33 -14.27
CA PRO A 27 -1.75 -3.59 -14.93
C PRO A 27 -2.84 -4.02 -13.95
N THR A 28 -4.07 -3.52 -14.15
CA THR A 28 -5.20 -3.87 -13.28
C THR A 28 -5.48 -5.38 -13.26
N SER A 29 -5.23 -6.09 -14.38
CA SER A 29 -5.33 -7.55 -14.46
C SER A 29 -4.35 -8.24 -13.50
N VAL A 30 -3.08 -7.85 -13.53
CA VAL A 30 -2.01 -8.34 -12.63
C VAL A 30 -2.38 -8.09 -11.16
N ALA A 31 -2.79 -6.87 -10.83
CA ALA A 31 -3.17 -6.50 -9.47
C ALA A 31 -4.36 -7.32 -8.96
N ARG A 32 -5.41 -7.49 -9.78
CA ARG A 32 -6.58 -8.31 -9.44
C ARG A 32 -6.27 -9.79 -9.35
N ALA A 33 -5.45 -10.31 -10.26
CA ALA A 33 -5.00 -11.70 -10.24
C ALA A 33 -4.21 -12.00 -8.95
N LEU A 34 -3.33 -11.09 -8.54
CA LEU A 34 -2.65 -11.19 -7.25
C LEU A 34 -3.64 -11.13 -6.08
N ALA A 35 -4.55 -10.15 -6.06
CA ALA A 35 -5.56 -10.01 -5.03
C ALA A 35 -6.42 -11.26 -4.86
N GLN A 36 -6.84 -11.89 -5.96
CA GLN A 36 -7.62 -13.13 -5.93
C GLN A 36 -6.89 -14.26 -5.20
N ARG A 37 -5.56 -14.33 -5.29
CA ARG A 37 -4.76 -15.33 -4.57
C ARG A 37 -4.71 -15.09 -3.07
N PHE A 38 -4.90 -13.84 -2.63
CA PHE A 38 -4.89 -13.45 -1.23
C PHE A 38 -6.28 -13.14 -0.66
N ALA A 39 -7.35 -13.32 -1.43
CA ALA A 39 -8.72 -13.03 -0.99
C ALA A 39 -9.15 -13.80 0.27
N ALA A 40 -8.57 -14.99 0.49
CA ALA A 40 -8.80 -15.81 1.69
C ALA A 40 -7.80 -15.56 2.84
N VAL A 41 -6.84 -14.65 2.66
CA VAL A 41 -5.77 -14.35 3.63
C VAL A 41 -6.07 -13.00 4.30
N SER A 42 -6.73 -13.03 5.46
CA SER A 42 -7.19 -11.83 6.17
C SER A 42 -6.05 -10.89 6.60
N GLN A 43 -4.82 -11.40 6.70
CA GLN A 43 -3.63 -10.62 7.04
C GLN A 43 -3.14 -9.73 5.89
N VAL A 44 -3.64 -9.93 4.67
CA VAL A 44 -3.22 -9.18 3.47
C VAL A 44 -4.33 -8.26 3.00
N SER A 45 -4.03 -6.98 2.87
CA SER A 45 -4.86 -6.00 2.16
C SER A 45 -4.14 -5.48 0.92
N MET A 46 -4.88 -4.88 0.00
CA MET A 46 -4.34 -4.34 -1.23
C MET A 46 -5.07 -3.06 -1.61
N LEU A 47 -4.28 -2.01 -1.78
CA LEU A 47 -4.71 -0.68 -2.18
C LEU A 47 -4.06 -0.35 -3.53
N ARG A 48 -4.88 0.07 -4.49
CA ARG A 48 -4.42 0.62 -5.76
C ARG A 48 -4.60 2.13 -5.75
N ILE A 49 -3.56 2.84 -6.17
CA ILE A 49 -3.58 4.29 -6.33
C ILE A 49 -3.32 4.69 -7.79
N PRO A 50 -4.04 5.69 -8.33
CA PRO A 50 -3.93 6.04 -9.74
C PRO A 50 -2.68 6.87 -10.06
N GLU A 51 -2.31 7.85 -9.24
CA GLU A 51 -1.16 8.73 -9.52
C GLU A 51 -0.42 9.11 -8.24
N PRO A 52 0.70 8.42 -7.91
CA PRO A 52 1.45 8.62 -6.67
C PRO A 52 1.90 10.07 -6.45
N VAL A 53 2.38 10.73 -7.50
CA VAL A 53 2.95 12.09 -7.44
C VAL A 53 1.88 13.14 -7.15
N SER A 54 0.72 13.05 -7.81
CA SER A 54 -0.39 13.98 -7.59
C SER A 54 -0.96 13.80 -6.18
N LEU A 55 -1.13 12.56 -5.72
CA LEU A 55 -1.55 12.26 -4.35
C LEU A 55 -0.56 12.76 -3.30
N HIS A 56 0.74 12.65 -3.57
CA HIS A 56 1.77 13.20 -2.68
C HIS A 56 1.67 14.72 -2.56
N ARG A 57 1.48 15.41 -3.68
CA ARG A 57 1.30 16.87 -3.69
C ARG A 57 0.06 17.29 -2.91
N GLU A 58 -1.07 16.63 -3.12
CA GLU A 58 -2.32 16.89 -2.38
C GLU A 58 -2.13 16.67 -0.87
N TRP A 59 -1.37 15.63 -0.49
CA TRP A 59 -1.06 15.36 0.91
C TRP A 59 -0.15 16.43 1.53
N ILE A 60 0.88 16.90 0.82
CA ILE A 60 1.75 18.00 1.29
C ILE A 60 0.92 19.27 1.47
N GLU A 61 0.12 19.66 0.46
CA GLU A 61 -0.71 20.86 0.51
C GLU A 61 -1.73 20.82 1.66
N SER A 62 -2.28 19.64 1.95
CA SER A 62 -3.17 19.45 3.10
C SER A 62 -2.40 19.58 4.42
N SER A 63 -1.26 18.90 4.55
CA SER A 63 -0.43 18.91 5.77
C SER A 63 0.11 20.30 6.12
N GLU A 64 0.47 21.10 5.11
CA GLU A 64 0.91 22.49 5.29
C GLU A 64 -0.22 23.39 5.79
N ARG A 65 -1.44 23.23 5.25
CA ARG A 65 -2.64 23.97 5.72
C ARG A 65 -3.04 23.60 7.14
N GLU A 66 -2.83 22.35 7.54
CA GLU A 66 -3.13 21.88 8.90
C GLU A 66 -2.18 22.43 9.95
N THR A 67 -0.89 22.54 9.62
CA THR A 67 0.12 23.15 10.51
C THR A 67 -0.26 24.61 10.84
N PHE A 68 -0.97 25.27 9.93
CA PHE A 68 -1.48 26.63 10.12
C PHE A 68 -2.83 26.69 10.86
N SER A 69 -3.63 25.62 10.85
CA SER A 69 -5.03 25.59 11.35
C SER A 69 -5.25 24.69 12.58
N GLY A 70 -4.24 23.95 13.05
CA GLY A 70 -4.32 23.11 14.26
C GLY A 70 -5.34 21.96 14.20
N THR A 71 -5.82 21.60 13.02
CA THR A 71 -6.88 20.58 12.81
C THR A 71 -6.30 19.38 12.04
N MET A 72 -6.53 18.15 12.50
CA MET A 72 -5.94 16.92 11.93
C MET A 72 -6.36 16.65 10.48
N ALA A 73 -5.40 16.25 9.64
CA ALA A 73 -5.56 15.85 8.25
C ALA A 73 -6.79 15.04 7.92
N THR A 74 -7.67 15.64 7.13
CA THR A 74 -8.78 15.00 6.43
C THR A 74 -8.50 14.83 4.93
N GLY A 75 -7.25 14.93 4.48
CA GLY A 75 -6.91 14.61 3.09
C GLY A 75 -7.31 13.17 2.75
N ASP A 76 -7.74 12.92 1.50
CA ASP A 76 -8.23 11.61 1.04
C ASP A 76 -7.21 10.49 1.29
N ALA A 77 -5.91 10.81 1.23
CA ALA A 77 -4.82 9.90 1.56
C ALA A 77 -4.78 9.47 3.02
N ALA A 78 -4.76 10.44 3.95
CA ALA A 78 -4.76 10.16 5.37
C ALA A 78 -6.04 9.43 5.79
N THR A 79 -7.19 9.83 5.24
CA THR A 79 -8.49 9.20 5.50
C THR A 79 -8.53 7.75 5.00
N SER A 80 -8.02 7.48 3.80
CA SER A 80 -7.95 6.12 3.27
C SER A 80 -7.00 5.25 4.09
N MET A 81 -5.86 5.80 4.51
CA MET A 81 -4.88 5.08 5.32
C MET A 81 -5.29 4.87 6.78
N ARG A 82 -6.24 5.65 7.34
CA ARG A 82 -6.77 5.43 8.70
C ARG A 82 -7.38 4.04 8.89
N GLN A 83 -7.74 3.34 7.81
CA GLN A 83 -8.20 1.95 7.87
C GLN A 83 -7.08 0.97 8.27
N LEU A 84 -5.81 1.37 8.14
CA LEU A 84 -4.65 0.56 8.50
C LEU A 84 -4.17 0.88 9.91
N SER A 85 -3.99 -0.15 10.73
CA SER A 85 -3.26 -0.01 12.00
C SER A 85 -1.82 0.44 11.74
N ARG A 86 -1.22 1.20 12.66
CA ARG A 86 0.20 1.58 12.62
C ARG A 86 1.15 0.38 12.68
N ALA A 87 0.66 -0.80 13.06
CA ALA A 87 1.43 -2.04 13.05
C ALA A 87 1.48 -2.73 11.67
N VAL A 88 0.70 -2.25 10.69
CA VAL A 88 0.68 -2.82 9.34
C VAL A 88 1.97 -2.50 8.61
N GLN A 89 2.61 -3.52 8.05
CA GLN A 89 3.73 -3.35 7.15
C GLN A 89 3.22 -2.95 5.76
N LEU A 90 3.81 -1.92 5.16
CA LEU A 90 3.53 -1.53 3.78
C LEU A 90 4.52 -2.19 2.82
N LEU A 91 4.00 -2.76 1.72
CA LEU A 91 4.77 -3.25 0.58
C LEU A 91 4.40 -2.43 -0.66
N LEU A 92 5.29 -1.56 -1.10
CA LEU A 92 5.14 -0.70 -2.26
C LEU A 92 5.56 -1.48 -3.50
N TRP A 93 4.61 -1.74 -4.39
CA TRP A 93 4.85 -2.46 -5.64
C TRP A 93 4.55 -1.54 -6.83
N SER A 94 5.61 -1.13 -7.52
CA SER A 94 5.56 -0.19 -8.66
C SER A 94 6.79 -0.37 -9.54
N SER A 95 6.75 0.11 -10.79
CA SER A 95 7.96 0.27 -11.61
C SER A 95 8.92 1.30 -11.04
N VAL A 96 8.39 2.33 -10.35
CA VAL A 96 9.14 3.40 -9.68
C VAL A 96 8.71 3.49 -8.20
N PRO A 97 9.13 2.54 -7.33
CA PRO A 97 8.75 2.53 -5.92
C PRO A 97 9.08 3.83 -5.17
N GLU A 98 10.11 4.56 -5.60
CA GLU A 98 10.54 5.83 -5.00
C GLU A 98 9.42 6.90 -5.00
N GLU A 99 8.50 6.86 -5.97
CA GLU A 99 7.34 7.77 -6.01
C GLU A 99 6.29 7.44 -4.94
N LEU A 100 6.42 6.29 -4.29
CA LEU A 100 5.54 5.83 -3.20
C LEU A 100 6.19 5.95 -1.82
N ASP A 101 7.48 6.31 -1.71
CA ASP A 101 8.22 6.31 -0.42
C ASP A 101 7.57 7.21 0.64
N TRP A 102 6.91 8.29 0.20
CA TRP A 102 6.21 9.22 1.07
C TRP A 102 5.11 8.56 1.90
N PHE A 103 4.54 7.44 1.47
CA PHE A 103 3.58 6.64 2.25
C PHE A 103 4.15 6.16 3.58
N GLY A 104 5.46 5.90 3.66
CA GLY A 104 6.12 5.58 4.91
C GLY A 104 6.08 6.74 5.91
N GLY A 105 6.16 7.97 5.41
CA GLY A 105 5.99 9.19 6.22
C GLY A 105 4.55 9.37 6.72
N VAL A 106 3.55 9.04 5.90
CA VAL A 106 2.13 9.11 6.31
C VAL A 106 1.80 8.08 7.39
N HIS A 107 2.29 6.86 7.25
CA HIS A 107 2.02 5.76 8.18
C HIS A 107 2.92 5.80 9.44
N GLY A 108 4.08 6.46 9.33
CA GLY A 108 5.08 6.54 10.40
C GLY A 108 5.86 5.23 10.60
N GLN A 109 5.96 4.39 9.56
CA GLN A 109 6.65 3.10 9.58
C GLN A 109 7.52 2.90 8.33
N PRO A 110 8.60 2.12 8.43
CA PRO A 110 9.41 1.77 7.26
C PRO A 110 8.58 0.98 6.25
N VAL A 111 8.73 1.32 4.98
CA VAL A 111 8.08 0.66 3.84
C VAL A 111 9.02 -0.39 3.25
N LEU A 112 8.46 -1.42 2.62
CA LEU A 112 9.22 -2.41 1.84
C LEU A 112 8.96 -2.17 0.36
N HIS A 113 10.00 -2.28 -0.46
CA HIS A 113 9.87 -2.05 -1.91
C HIS A 113 9.91 -3.36 -2.69
N MET A 114 9.09 -3.41 -3.72
CA MET A 114 9.11 -4.42 -4.76
C MET A 114 9.03 -3.70 -6.10
N ARG A 115 10.03 -3.91 -6.96
CA ARG A 115 10.02 -3.29 -8.29
C ARG A 115 9.26 -4.16 -9.28
N TYR A 116 8.25 -3.60 -9.93
CA TYR A 116 7.57 -4.20 -11.06
C TYR A 116 8.42 -4.05 -12.32
N ARG A 117 8.53 -5.13 -13.08
CA ARG A 117 9.23 -5.15 -14.36
C ARG A 117 8.20 -5.02 -15.48
N ILE A 118 8.24 -3.89 -16.19
CA ILE A 118 7.29 -3.59 -17.28
C ILE A 118 7.38 -4.61 -18.41
N ASP A 119 8.56 -5.23 -18.60
CA ASP A 119 8.84 -6.27 -19.58
C ASP A 119 8.43 -7.69 -19.15
N ALA A 120 7.95 -7.87 -17.92
CA ALA A 120 7.50 -9.18 -17.45
C ALA A 120 6.11 -9.53 -17.99
N ASP A 121 5.93 -10.79 -18.40
CA ASP A 121 4.58 -11.29 -18.68
C ASP A 121 3.75 -11.35 -17.39
N GLU A 122 2.42 -11.25 -17.55
CA GLU A 122 1.48 -11.19 -16.43
C GLU A 122 1.60 -12.39 -15.49
N ALA A 123 1.80 -13.60 -16.01
CA ALA A 123 1.89 -14.80 -15.18
C ALA A 123 3.17 -14.80 -14.33
N SER A 124 4.30 -14.41 -14.91
CA SER A 124 5.56 -14.24 -14.17
C SER A 124 5.48 -13.14 -13.13
N ALA A 125 4.86 -12.00 -13.46
CA ALA A 125 4.67 -10.90 -12.52
C ALA A 125 3.79 -11.32 -11.32
N VAL A 126 2.67 -12.00 -11.58
CA VAL A 126 1.79 -12.52 -10.53
C VAL A 126 2.54 -13.54 -9.68
N ARG A 127 3.29 -14.47 -10.28
CA ARG A 127 4.06 -15.48 -9.54
C ARG A 127 5.08 -14.84 -8.60
N LEU A 128 5.86 -13.89 -9.10
CA LEU A 128 6.83 -13.14 -8.30
C LEU A 128 6.14 -12.34 -7.18
N GLY A 129 5.00 -11.72 -7.48
CA GLY A 129 4.17 -11.04 -6.49
C GLY A 129 3.74 -11.97 -5.36
N ILE A 130 3.22 -13.16 -5.68
CA ILE A 130 2.82 -14.17 -4.70
C ILE A 130 4.01 -14.57 -3.81
N GLU A 131 5.13 -14.95 -4.42
CA GLU A 131 6.34 -15.36 -3.70
C GLU A 131 6.83 -14.27 -2.74
N ARG A 132 6.84 -13.01 -3.21
CA ARG A 132 7.31 -11.88 -2.41
C ARG A 132 6.36 -11.53 -1.27
N VAL A 133 5.05 -11.49 -1.53
CA VAL A 133 4.04 -11.21 -0.51
C VAL A 133 4.09 -12.26 0.59
N PHE A 134 4.19 -13.56 0.26
CA PHE A 134 4.32 -14.61 1.28
C PHE A 134 5.62 -14.49 2.08
N ALA A 135 6.75 -14.21 1.43
CA ALA A 135 8.02 -14.04 2.12
C ALA A 135 7.95 -12.87 3.13
N VAL A 136 7.37 -11.74 2.73
CA VAL A 136 7.19 -10.57 3.61
C VAL A 136 6.20 -10.87 4.72
N LEU A 137 5.03 -11.43 4.40
CA LEU A 137 4.01 -11.76 5.40
C LEU A 137 4.58 -12.70 6.46
N ARG A 138 5.34 -13.73 6.06
CA ARG A 138 6.00 -14.64 6.99
C ARG A 138 6.99 -13.91 7.91
N ALA A 139 7.78 -12.98 7.38
CA ALA A 139 8.70 -12.18 8.17
C ALA A 139 7.97 -11.26 9.15
N VAL A 140 6.86 -10.65 8.75
CA VAL A 140 6.00 -9.80 9.60
C VAL A 140 5.38 -10.62 10.72
N VAL A 141 4.75 -11.76 10.40
CA VAL A 141 4.17 -12.67 11.40
C VAL A 141 5.22 -13.12 12.41
N LEU A 142 6.39 -13.56 11.96
CA LEU A 142 7.48 -13.99 12.85
C LEU A 142 7.97 -12.85 13.75
N ARG A 143 8.06 -11.63 13.22
CA ARG A 143 8.45 -10.46 14.01
C ARG A 143 7.43 -10.16 15.09
N ASN A 144 6.13 -10.17 14.76
CA ASN A 144 5.05 -9.86 15.70
C ASN A 144 4.97 -10.91 16.82
N VAL A 145 5.14 -12.20 16.48
CA VAL A 145 5.24 -13.28 17.48
C VAL A 145 6.43 -13.09 18.42
N ALA A 146 7.58 -12.66 17.89
CA ALA A 146 8.78 -12.41 18.70
C ALA A 146 8.66 -11.17 19.61
N THR A 147 7.85 -10.19 19.23
CA THR A 147 7.62 -8.96 20.02
C THR A 147 6.43 -9.04 20.96
N GLY A 148 5.73 -10.18 21.01
CA GLY A 148 4.64 -10.45 21.95
C GLY A 148 3.31 -9.77 21.60
N TYR A 149 3.10 -9.47 20.31
CA TYR A 149 1.81 -9.02 19.77
C TYR A 149 1.01 -10.18 19.18
#